data_AF-A0A947UM13-F1
#
_entry.id   AF-A0A947UM13-F1
#
_cell.length_a   1.000
_cell.length_b   1.000
_cell.length_c   1.000
_cell.angle_alpha   90.00
_cell.angle_beta   90.00
_cell.angle_gamma   90.00
#
_symmetry.space_group_name_H-M   'P 1'
#
loop_
_entity.id
_entity.type
_entity.pdbx_description
1 polymer ?
#
loop_
_entity_poly.entity_id
_entity_poly.type
_entity_poly.pdbx_seq_one_letter_code
_entity_poly.pdbx_strand_id
1 'polypeptide(L)'
;MIEQGLNATPSAPSLWRDRTFLTLIAGAGAIRLALVIGAWILVMLISSNPPLEVFAFNLRSIDALDNHRDALHILNFWANLRGDYLETFVYSYVIAMFYKAFGSHPMIMGIVGNLFYIGVGFFAYGIAVQLGRESWERRSLAILICLWPSTMVWAATPLKESAVVFSAFGLLFCWLRLLNGRPGSGFSWAMTALGLIASIFSLVCLRYYLWYLLWGL
;
A
#
# COMPACT_ATOMS: atom_id res chain seq x y z
N MET A 1 -11.07 23.27 -46.57
CA MET A 1 -11.96 23.66 -45.45
C MET A 1 -12.77 22.42 -45.13
N ILE A 2 -12.82 21.98 -43.87
CA ILE A 2 -13.05 20.58 -43.39
C ILE A 2 -11.72 19.81 -43.53
N GLU A 3 -10.97 19.43 -42.49
CA GLU A 3 -11.33 18.84 -41.20
C GLU A 3 -10.70 19.60 -40.01
N GLN A 4 -11.53 20.38 -39.31
CA GLN A 4 -11.32 20.72 -37.91
C GLN A 4 -11.72 19.51 -37.07
N GLY A 5 -10.81 18.95 -36.28
CA GLY A 5 -11.17 17.87 -35.36
C GLY A 5 -10.06 16.90 -35.01
N LEU A 6 -8.78 17.31 -34.99
CA LEU A 6 -7.75 16.55 -34.30
C LEU A 6 -8.05 16.60 -32.81
N ASN A 7 -8.84 15.61 -32.39
CA ASN A 7 -9.17 15.18 -31.04
C ASN A 7 -8.24 15.77 -29.99
N ALA A 8 -8.61 16.93 -29.46
CA ALA A 8 -8.10 17.38 -28.18
C ALA A 8 -8.61 16.37 -27.16
N THR A 9 -7.82 15.32 -26.88
CA THR A 9 -8.07 14.42 -25.77
C THR A 9 -8.30 15.30 -24.56
N PRO A 10 -9.51 15.28 -23.95
CA PRO A 10 -9.83 16.19 -22.87
C PRO A 10 -8.75 16.06 -21.80
N SER A 11 -8.19 17.19 -21.37
CA SER A 11 -7.16 17.24 -20.34
C SER A 11 -7.66 16.40 -19.17
N ALA A 12 -6.96 15.31 -18.88
CA ALA A 12 -7.35 14.40 -17.82
C ALA A 12 -7.57 15.20 -16.53
N PRO A 13 -8.75 15.11 -15.88
CA PRO A 13 -9.00 15.87 -14.68
C PRO A 13 -7.93 15.50 -13.65
N SER A 14 -7.29 16.52 -13.08
CA SER A 14 -6.29 16.29 -12.04
C SER A 14 -6.97 15.58 -10.87
N LEU A 15 -6.36 14.51 -10.36
CA LEU A 15 -6.80 13.73 -9.18
C LEU A 15 -7.34 14.61 -8.04
N TRP A 16 -6.70 15.76 -7.81
CA TRP A 16 -6.98 16.69 -6.73
C TRP A 16 -8.20 17.61 -6.95
N ARG A 17 -8.80 17.62 -8.15
CA ARG A 17 -9.96 18.46 -8.47
C ARG A 17 -11.28 17.72 -8.37
N ASP A 18 -11.28 16.38 -8.38
CA ASP A 18 -12.49 15.58 -8.24
C ASP A 18 -12.89 15.48 -6.76
N ARG A 19 -13.61 16.51 -6.27
CA ARG A 19 -14.08 16.57 -4.87
C ARG A 19 -14.93 15.37 -4.48
N THR A 20 -15.77 14.88 -5.39
CA THR A 20 -16.61 13.71 -5.12
C THR A 20 -15.75 12.48 -4.86
N PHE A 21 -14.73 12.24 -5.68
CA PHE A 21 -13.78 11.15 -5.45
C PHE A 21 -13.04 11.33 -4.12
N LEU A 22 -12.55 12.52 -3.82
CA LEU A 22 -11.83 12.80 -2.56
C LEU A 22 -12.70 12.54 -1.32
N THR A 23 -13.98 12.94 -1.34
CA THR A 23 -14.91 12.65 -0.25
C THR A 23 -15.18 11.14 -0.13
N LEU A 24 -15.38 10.45 -1.25
CA LEU A 24 -15.63 9.00 -1.25
C LEU A 24 -14.42 8.22 -0.73
N ILE A 25 -13.21 8.53 -1.19
CA ILE A 25 -12.00 7.83 -0.75
C ILE A 25 -11.65 8.16 0.71
N ALA A 26 -11.93 9.39 1.18
CA ALA A 26 -11.80 9.74 2.58
C ALA A 26 -12.79 8.96 3.46
N GLY A 27 -14.06 8.85 3.02
CA GLY A 27 -15.06 8.02 3.69
C GLY A 27 -14.67 6.53 3.73
N ALA A 28 -14.21 5.99 2.60
CA ALA A 28 -13.68 4.63 2.53
C ALA A 28 -12.49 4.43 3.47
N GLY A 29 -11.57 5.39 3.51
CA GLY A 29 -10.42 5.39 4.42
C GLY A 29 -10.84 5.42 5.89
N ALA A 30 -11.82 6.26 6.24
CA ALA A 30 -12.36 6.32 7.60
C ALA A 30 -13.00 4.98 8.01
N ILE A 31 -13.77 4.34 7.12
CA ILE A 31 -14.33 3.01 7.36
C ILE A 31 -13.22 1.98 7.60
N ARG A 32 -12.19 1.95 6.76
CA ARG A 32 -11.05 1.03 6.91
C ARG A 32 -10.32 1.22 8.24
N LEU A 33 -10.04 2.47 8.60
CA LEU A 33 -9.37 2.81 9.86
C LEU A 33 -10.23 2.47 11.08
N ALA A 34 -11.54 2.77 11.03
CA ALA A 34 -12.46 2.42 12.10
C ALA A 34 -12.56 0.90 12.29
N LEU A 35 -12.57 0.12 11.21
CA LEU A 35 -12.62 -1.34 11.28
C LEU A 35 -11.35 -1.94 11.86
N VAL A 36 -10.16 -1.49 11.44
CA VAL A 36 -8.91 -2.02 12.02
C VAL A 36 -8.78 -1.64 13.50
N ILE A 37 -9.05 -0.39 13.87
CA ILE A 37 -9.00 0.05 15.27
C ILE A 37 -10.05 -0.71 16.10
N GLY A 38 -11.29 -0.80 15.61
CA GLY A 38 -12.37 -1.52 16.29
C GLY A 38 -12.07 -3.01 16.47
N ALA A 39 -11.48 -3.65 15.46
CA ALA A 39 -11.08 -5.06 15.54
C ALA A 39 -9.99 -5.27 16.61
N TRP A 40 -8.99 -4.39 16.68
CA TRP A 40 -7.95 -4.46 17.70
C TRP A 40 -8.49 -4.20 19.11
N ILE A 41 -9.36 -3.19 19.29
CA ILE A 41 -10.02 -2.93 20.58
C ILE A 41 -10.84 -4.14 21.02
N LEU A 42 -11.62 -4.72 20.12
CA LEU A 42 -12.47 -5.88 20.43
C LEU A 42 -11.63 -7.08 20.90
N VAL A 43 -10.50 -7.36 20.25
CA VAL A 43 -9.61 -8.46 20.64
C VAL A 43 -8.94 -8.20 21.99
N MET A 44 -8.55 -6.96 22.28
CA MET A 44 -8.03 -6.58 23.61
C MET A 44 -9.06 -6.76 24.73
N LEU A 45 -10.36 -6.62 24.44
CA LEU A 45 -11.43 -6.79 25.43
C LEU A 45 -11.79 -8.25 25.70
N ILE A 46 -11.59 -9.15 24.72
CA ILE A 46 -12.10 -10.53 24.77
C ILE A 46 -11.02 -11.53 25.17
N SER A 47 -9.73 -11.21 25.01
CA SER A 47 -8.64 -12.17 25.27
C SER A 47 -7.68 -11.75 26.37
N SER A 48 -7.35 -12.71 27.23
CA SER A 48 -6.22 -12.65 28.18
C SER A 48 -4.88 -13.03 27.54
N ASN A 49 -4.86 -13.55 26.30
CA ASN A 49 -3.65 -13.89 25.56
C ASN A 49 -3.10 -12.67 24.79
N PRO A 50 -1.86 -12.72 24.26
CA PRO A 50 -1.33 -11.65 23.43
C PRO A 50 -2.29 -11.34 22.27
N PRO A 51 -2.79 -10.10 22.14
CA PRO A 51 -3.85 -9.77 21.20
C PRO A 51 -3.53 -10.13 19.74
N LEU A 52 -2.25 -10.08 19.35
CA LEU A 52 -1.83 -10.47 18.00
C LEU A 52 -1.94 -11.97 17.74
N GLU A 53 -1.69 -12.85 18.71
CA GLU A 53 -1.73 -14.31 18.50
C GLU A 53 -3.14 -14.79 18.20
N VAL A 54 -4.13 -14.27 18.94
CA VAL A 54 -5.55 -14.54 18.67
C VAL A 54 -5.95 -14.02 17.30
N PHE A 55 -5.52 -12.80 16.97
CA PHE A 55 -5.83 -12.18 15.69
C PHE A 55 -5.23 -12.96 14.51
N ALA A 56 -3.95 -13.32 14.61
CA ALA A 56 -3.23 -14.07 13.59
C ALA A 56 -3.78 -15.49 13.42
N PHE A 57 -4.14 -16.17 14.50
CA PHE A 57 -4.73 -17.50 14.43
C PHE A 57 -6.10 -17.48 13.73
N ASN A 58 -6.97 -16.54 14.13
CA ASN A 58 -8.31 -16.41 13.53
C ASN A 58 -8.26 -16.02 12.05
N LEU A 59 -7.30 -15.18 11.65
CA LEU A 59 -7.11 -14.78 10.27
C LEU A 59 -6.21 -15.73 9.46
N ARG A 60 -5.68 -16.78 10.08
CA ARG A 60 -4.67 -17.68 9.50
C ARG A 60 -3.46 -16.94 8.92
N SER A 61 -3.04 -15.85 9.57
CA SER A 61 -1.91 -15.01 9.19
C SER A 61 -0.70 -15.25 10.09
N ILE A 62 -0.23 -16.50 10.14
CA ILE A 62 0.91 -16.92 11.00
C ILE A 62 2.15 -16.08 10.70
N ASP A 63 2.42 -15.78 9.41
CA ASP A 63 3.53 -14.93 8.97
C ASP A 63 3.53 -13.54 9.65
N ALA A 64 2.36 -13.03 10.08
CA ALA A 64 2.26 -11.76 10.79
C ALA A 64 2.92 -11.83 12.18
N LEU A 65 2.91 -13.00 12.83
CA LEU A 65 3.59 -13.21 14.11
C LEU A 65 5.09 -13.19 13.94
N ASP A 66 5.60 -13.87 12.90
CA ASP A 66 7.04 -13.93 12.63
C ASP A 66 7.57 -12.54 12.27
N ASN A 67 6.89 -11.84 11.35
CA ASN A 67 7.21 -10.45 11.00
C ASN A 67 7.20 -9.51 12.22
N HIS A 68 6.26 -9.70 13.16
CA HIS A 68 6.21 -8.93 14.40
C HIS A 68 7.38 -9.24 15.33
N ARG A 69 7.67 -10.52 15.56
CA ARG A 69 8.76 -10.98 16.45
C ARG A 69 10.11 -10.52 15.91
N ASP A 70 10.37 -10.70 14.62
CA ASP A 70 11.59 -10.25 13.96
C ASP A 70 11.75 -8.73 14.08
N ALA A 71 10.67 -7.96 13.91
CA ALA A 71 10.72 -6.51 14.07
C ALA A 71 11.10 -6.09 15.49
N LEU A 72 10.61 -6.79 16.52
CA LEU A 72 11.01 -6.56 17.92
C LEU A 72 12.48 -6.93 18.15
N HIS A 73 12.97 -8.01 17.55
CA HIS A 73 14.38 -8.38 17.58
C HIS A 73 15.27 -7.30 16.94
N ILE A 74 14.89 -6.78 15.77
CA ILE A 74 15.59 -5.67 15.09
C ILE A 74 15.61 -4.41 15.96
N LEU A 75 14.50 -4.07 16.62
CA LEU A 75 14.45 -2.94 17.54
C LEU A 75 15.40 -3.11 18.73
N ASN A 76 15.45 -4.30 19.33
CA ASN A 76 16.36 -4.61 20.44
C ASN A 76 17.83 -4.55 19.97
N PHE A 77 18.13 -5.00 18.76
CA PHE A 77 19.44 -4.85 18.14
C PHE A 77 19.81 -3.37 17.98
N TRP A 78 18.93 -2.55 17.41
CA TRP A 78 19.16 -1.10 17.28
C TRP A 78 19.30 -0.37 18.61
N ALA A 79 18.75 -0.92 19.70
CA ALA A 79 18.91 -0.41 21.06
C ALA A 79 20.21 -0.88 21.75
N ASN A 80 21.13 -1.54 21.03
CA ASN A 80 22.38 -2.12 21.52
C ASN A 80 22.19 -3.21 22.59
N LEU A 81 21.05 -3.91 22.61
CA LEU A 81 20.73 -4.89 23.67
C LEU A 81 21.10 -6.33 23.33
N ARG A 82 21.59 -6.67 22.11
CA ARG A 82 22.17 -7.99 21.73
C ARG A 82 22.65 -8.03 20.27
N GLY A 83 23.89 -8.52 20.05
CA GLY A 83 24.40 -9.40 18.96
C GLY A 83 24.22 -9.04 17.48
N ASP A 84 25.26 -9.32 16.67
CA ASP A 84 25.28 -9.17 15.20
C ASP A 84 24.06 -9.81 14.52
N TYR A 85 23.12 -8.99 14.07
CA TYR A 85 22.01 -9.41 13.20
C TYR A 85 22.34 -9.03 11.76
N LEU A 86 22.80 -10.01 10.99
CA LEU A 86 23.03 -9.90 9.55
C LEU A 86 22.01 -10.77 8.84
N GLU A 87 20.86 -10.19 8.49
CA GLU A 87 19.94 -10.83 7.56
C GLU A 87 19.40 -9.85 6.52
N THR A 88 19.24 -10.42 5.32
CA THR A 88 18.57 -9.94 4.10
C THR A 88 17.48 -8.91 4.37
N PHE A 89 17.25 -7.93 3.48
CA PHE A 89 16.16 -6.94 3.61
C PHE A 89 14.78 -7.63 3.76
N VAL A 90 14.39 -7.98 4.98
CA VAL A 90 13.08 -8.60 5.31
C VAL A 90 12.07 -7.50 5.59
N TYR A 91 10.80 -7.72 5.25
CA TYR A 91 9.69 -6.82 5.57
C TYR A 91 9.65 -6.41 7.06
N SER A 92 10.15 -7.25 7.96
CA SER A 92 10.35 -6.97 9.39
C SER A 92 11.16 -5.70 9.67
N TYR A 93 12.12 -5.30 8.81
CA TYR A 93 12.82 -4.01 8.92
C TYR A 93 11.89 -2.82 8.71
N VAL A 94 10.98 -2.92 7.75
CA VAL A 94 9.97 -1.88 7.50
C VAL A 94 9.07 -1.75 8.74
N ILE A 95 8.63 -2.86 9.30
CA ILE A 95 7.84 -2.88 10.53
C ILE A 95 8.62 -2.26 11.69
N ALA A 96 9.89 -2.62 11.88
CA ALA A 96 10.75 -2.08 12.94
C ALA A 96 10.92 -0.57 12.81
N MET A 97 11.07 -0.02 11.60
CA MET A 97 11.12 1.43 11.38
C MET A 97 9.82 2.13 11.85
N PHE A 98 8.65 1.60 11.48
CA PHE A 98 7.37 2.14 11.95
C PHE A 98 7.23 2.01 13.45
N TYR A 99 7.64 0.89 14.02
CA TYR A 99 7.57 0.69 15.46
C TYR A 99 8.50 1.62 16.24
N LYS A 100 9.69 1.93 15.70
CA LYS A 100 10.59 2.90 16.29
C LYS A 100 9.97 4.30 16.34
N ALA A 101 9.21 4.67 15.31
CA ALA A 101 8.61 5.99 15.20
C ALA A 101 7.30 6.14 16.01
N PHE A 102 6.48 5.08 16.07
CA PHE A 102 5.11 5.16 16.58
C PHE A 102 4.79 4.23 17.76
N GLY A 103 5.75 3.40 18.18
CA GLY A 103 5.59 2.39 19.22
C GLY A 103 5.52 0.95 18.66
N SER A 104 5.82 -0.06 19.48
CA SER A 104 5.99 -1.44 19.01
C SER A 104 4.69 -2.27 18.94
N HIS A 105 3.54 -1.61 18.79
CA HIS A 105 2.24 -2.27 18.81
C HIS A 105 1.77 -2.70 17.40
N PRO A 106 1.35 -3.96 17.18
CA PRO A 106 0.98 -4.45 15.83
C PRO A 106 -0.18 -3.72 15.13
N MET A 107 -1.08 -3.12 15.90
CA MET A 107 -2.11 -2.21 15.36
C MET A 107 -1.53 -1.10 14.47
N ILE A 108 -0.32 -0.61 14.74
CA ILE A 108 0.33 0.42 13.92
C ILE A 108 0.51 -0.06 12.50
N MET A 109 0.97 -1.30 12.31
CA MET A 109 1.09 -1.88 10.97
C MET A 109 -0.28 -2.18 10.34
N GLY A 110 -1.29 -2.50 11.16
CA GLY A 110 -2.67 -2.56 10.70
C GLY A 110 -3.16 -1.22 10.12
N ILE A 111 -2.85 -0.11 10.79
CA ILE A 111 -3.16 1.24 10.32
C ILE A 111 -2.38 1.55 9.04
N VAL A 112 -1.06 1.32 9.03
CA VAL A 112 -0.19 1.56 7.87
C VAL A 112 -0.65 0.76 6.65
N GLY A 113 -0.97 -0.53 6.82
CA GLY A 113 -1.49 -1.38 5.75
C GLY A 113 -2.80 -0.85 5.17
N ASN A 114 -3.68 -0.31 6.00
CA ASN A 114 -4.92 0.32 5.54
C ASN A 114 -4.67 1.65 4.81
N LEU A 115 -3.68 2.45 5.23
CA LEU A 115 -3.25 3.65 4.50
C LEU A 115 -2.68 3.29 3.12
N PHE A 116 -1.94 2.19 3.00
CA PHE A 116 -1.49 1.69 1.69
C PHE A 116 -2.67 1.36 0.77
N TYR A 117 -3.74 0.73 1.27
CA TYR A 117 -4.93 0.47 0.44
C TYR A 117 -5.72 1.71 0.06
N ILE A 118 -5.73 2.76 0.90
CA ILE A 118 -6.24 4.07 0.48
C ILE A 118 -5.42 4.61 -0.70
N GLY A 119 -4.09 4.51 -0.61
CA GLY A 119 -3.17 4.83 -1.71
C GLY A 119 -3.40 4.01 -2.97
N VAL A 120 -3.68 2.71 -2.85
CA VAL A 120 -4.10 1.83 -3.97
C VAL A 120 -5.35 2.39 -4.64
N GLY A 121 -6.33 2.87 -3.87
CA GLY A 121 -7.53 3.52 -4.42
C GLY A 121 -7.20 4.76 -5.26
N PHE A 122 -6.26 5.61 -4.81
CA PHE A 122 -5.77 6.75 -5.60
C PHE A 122 -5.11 6.32 -6.91
N PHE A 123 -4.25 5.29 -6.86
CA PHE A 123 -3.63 4.76 -8.07
C PHE A 123 -4.65 4.13 -9.02
N ALA A 124 -5.61 3.36 -8.51
CA ALA A 124 -6.69 2.77 -9.30
C ALA A 124 -7.52 3.83 -10.03
N TYR A 125 -7.90 4.92 -9.34
CA TYR A 125 -8.56 6.06 -9.95
C TYR A 125 -7.68 6.68 -11.05
N GLY A 126 -6.40 6.93 -10.73
CA GLY A 126 -5.44 7.48 -11.67
C GLY A 126 -5.25 6.62 -12.93
N ILE A 127 -5.19 5.30 -12.76
CA ILE A 127 -5.13 4.34 -13.87
C ILE A 127 -6.41 4.43 -14.72
N ALA A 128 -7.59 4.45 -14.11
CA ALA A 128 -8.86 4.58 -14.84
C ALA A 128 -8.96 5.91 -15.61
N VAL A 129 -8.43 7.01 -15.06
CA VAL A 129 -8.30 8.30 -15.76
C VAL A 129 -7.37 8.18 -16.96
N GLN A 130 -6.25 7.48 -16.82
CA GLN A 130 -5.30 7.27 -17.90
C GLN A 130 -5.90 6.43 -19.02
N LEU A 131 -6.72 5.44 -18.69
CA LEU A 131 -7.46 4.59 -19.63
C LEU A 131 -8.69 5.26 -20.26
N GLY A 132 -8.98 6.52 -19.96
CA GLY A 132 -10.08 7.27 -20.58
C GLY A 132 -11.48 6.85 -20.15
N ARG A 133 -11.63 6.14 -19.02
CA ARG A 133 -12.92 5.68 -18.47
C ARG A 133 -13.86 6.83 -18.14
N GLU A 134 -15.15 6.60 -17.94
CA GLU A 134 -16.06 7.66 -17.52
C GLU A 134 -15.88 8.06 -16.04
N SER A 135 -16.37 9.24 -15.65
CA SER A 135 -16.17 9.78 -14.29
C SER A 135 -16.72 8.84 -13.20
N TRP A 136 -17.90 8.26 -13.43
CA TRP A 136 -18.52 7.33 -12.49
C TRP A 136 -17.76 6.00 -12.43
N GLU A 137 -17.31 5.46 -13.57
CA GLU A 137 -16.54 4.20 -13.64
C GLU A 137 -15.23 4.31 -12.84
N ARG A 138 -14.50 5.42 -13.03
CA ARG A 138 -13.23 5.69 -12.33
C ARG A 138 -13.42 5.65 -10.82
N ARG A 139 -14.46 6.32 -10.33
CA ARG A 139 -14.79 6.41 -8.89
C ARG A 139 -15.21 5.05 -8.35
N SER A 140 -16.13 4.37 -9.01
CA SER A 140 -16.65 3.08 -8.58
C SER A 140 -15.55 2.02 -8.52
N LEU A 141 -14.69 1.93 -9.54
CA LEU A 141 -13.56 0.99 -9.55
C LEU A 141 -12.56 1.27 -8.42
N ALA A 142 -12.19 2.55 -8.24
CA ALA A 142 -11.27 2.94 -7.18
C ALA A 142 -11.80 2.61 -5.78
N ILE A 143 -13.08 2.87 -5.54
CA ILE A 143 -13.72 2.55 -4.26
C ILE A 143 -13.89 1.05 -4.07
N LEU A 144 -14.27 0.31 -5.11
CA LEU A 144 -14.41 -1.15 -5.04
C LEU A 144 -13.06 -1.83 -4.73
N ILE A 145 -11.98 -1.37 -5.33
CA ILE A 145 -10.63 -1.87 -5.03
C ILE A 145 -10.21 -1.46 -3.60
N CYS A 146 -10.47 -0.22 -3.21
CA CYS A 146 -10.16 0.28 -1.87
C CYS A 146 -10.93 -0.46 -0.78
N LEU A 147 -12.20 -0.81 -1.01
CA LEU A 147 -13.07 -1.48 -0.03
C LEU A 147 -13.21 -2.98 -0.29
N TRP A 148 -12.27 -3.58 -1.01
CA TRP A 148 -12.32 -5.02 -1.27
C TRP A 148 -12.29 -5.80 0.07
N PRO A 149 -13.29 -6.64 0.37
CA PRO A 149 -13.45 -7.21 1.72
C PRO A 149 -12.22 -7.96 2.22
N SER A 150 -11.57 -8.74 1.35
CA SER A 150 -10.37 -9.48 1.74
C SER A 150 -9.25 -8.52 2.17
N THR A 151 -9.04 -7.42 1.44
CA THR A 151 -7.95 -6.49 1.75
C THR A 151 -8.19 -5.75 3.05
N MET A 152 -9.43 -5.56 3.47
CA MET A 152 -9.77 -4.95 4.77
C MET A 152 -9.35 -5.83 5.92
N VAL A 153 -9.55 -7.14 5.79
CA VAL A 153 -9.20 -8.14 6.80
C VAL A 153 -7.69 -8.34 6.88
N TRP A 154 -7.04 -8.64 5.75
CA TRP A 154 -5.60 -8.94 5.71
C TRP A 154 -4.72 -7.73 6.06
N ALA A 155 -5.19 -6.51 5.77
CA ALA A 155 -4.48 -5.29 6.13
C ALA A 155 -4.55 -4.95 7.63
N ALA A 156 -5.32 -5.67 8.44
CA ALA A 156 -5.39 -5.44 9.88
C ALA A 156 -4.18 -6.02 10.66
N THR A 157 -3.36 -6.84 10.00
CA THR A 157 -2.16 -7.48 10.54
C THR A 157 -0.86 -6.98 9.89
N PRO A 158 0.31 -7.12 10.56
CA PRO A 158 1.63 -6.77 10.01
C PRO A 158 2.05 -7.70 8.87
N LEU A 159 1.44 -7.50 7.71
CA LEU A 159 1.55 -8.34 6.52
C LEU A 159 2.00 -7.51 5.32
N LYS A 160 2.94 -8.05 4.56
CA LYS A 160 3.61 -7.36 3.43
C LYS A 160 2.70 -7.14 2.22
N GLU A 161 1.61 -7.88 2.13
CA GLU A 161 0.65 -7.89 1.03
C GLU A 161 0.14 -6.48 0.73
N SER A 162 -0.15 -5.69 1.77
CA SER A 162 -0.59 -4.30 1.63
C SER A 162 0.44 -3.42 0.91
N ALA A 163 1.71 -3.51 1.29
CA ALA A 163 2.81 -2.80 0.67
C ALA A 163 3.10 -3.29 -0.75
N VAL A 164 2.99 -4.60 -1.00
CA VAL A 164 3.17 -5.22 -2.32
C VAL A 164 2.07 -4.75 -3.28
N VAL A 165 0.80 -4.76 -2.88
CA VAL A 165 -0.31 -4.30 -3.72
C VAL A 165 -0.20 -2.80 -4.01
N PHE A 166 0.16 -1.99 -3.00
CA PHE A 166 0.44 -0.58 -3.19
C PHE A 166 1.54 -0.34 -4.24
N SER A 167 2.66 -1.07 -4.12
CA SER A 167 3.77 -0.97 -5.06
C SER A 167 3.38 -1.43 -6.46
N ALA A 168 2.60 -2.50 -6.59
CA ALA A 168 2.12 -2.99 -7.89
C ALA A 168 1.21 -1.97 -8.61
N PHE A 169 0.28 -1.35 -7.89
CA PHE A 169 -0.57 -0.31 -8.45
C PHE A 169 0.20 0.98 -8.76
N GLY A 170 1.17 1.36 -7.92
CA GLY A 170 2.08 2.47 -8.18
C GLY A 170 2.92 2.26 -9.44
N LEU A 171 3.46 1.05 -9.61
CA LEU A 171 4.19 0.64 -10.82
C LEU A 171 3.31 0.75 -12.06
N LEU A 172 2.12 0.15 -12.03
CA LEU A 172 1.19 0.18 -13.16
C LEU A 172 0.77 1.61 -13.52
N PHE A 173 0.49 2.45 -12.53
CA PHE A 173 0.16 3.86 -12.73
C PHE A 173 1.30 4.62 -13.41
N CYS A 174 2.54 4.46 -12.95
CA CYS A 174 3.71 5.13 -13.52
C CYS A 174 4.04 4.62 -14.92
N TRP A 175 3.93 3.30 -15.12
CA TRP A 175 4.14 2.64 -16.40
C TRP A 175 3.17 3.14 -17.47
N LEU A 176 1.86 3.15 -17.17
CA LEU A 176 0.85 3.69 -18.07
C LEU A 176 1.09 5.17 -18.38
N ARG A 177 1.61 5.93 -17.41
CA ARG A 177 1.87 7.35 -17.60
C ARG A 177 2.99 7.59 -18.61
N LEU A 178 4.02 6.76 -18.57
CA LEU A 178 5.12 6.74 -19.55
C LEU A 178 4.60 6.37 -20.94
N LEU A 179 3.80 5.30 -21.04
CA LEU A 179 3.26 4.83 -22.32
C LEU A 179 2.32 5.85 -22.98
N ASN A 180 1.51 6.55 -22.20
CA ASN A 180 0.55 7.52 -22.72
C ASN A 180 1.19 8.82 -23.21
N GLY A 181 2.50 9.05 -22.99
CA GLY A 181 3.26 10.16 -23.56
C GLY A 181 2.70 11.56 -23.27
N ARG A 182 1.86 11.72 -22.24
CA ARG A 182 1.14 12.98 -21.99
C ARG A 182 2.13 14.10 -21.64
N PRO A 183 1.93 15.34 -22.15
CA PRO A 183 2.78 16.46 -21.81
C PRO A 183 2.78 16.69 -20.30
N GLY A 184 3.96 16.61 -19.71
CA GLY A 184 4.20 16.80 -18.28
C GLY A 184 5.41 17.70 -18.07
N SER A 185 5.44 18.41 -16.94
CA SER A 185 6.64 19.15 -16.54
C SER A 185 7.81 18.18 -16.30
N GLY A 186 9.05 18.65 -16.44
CA GLY A 186 10.24 17.84 -16.12
C GLY A 186 10.19 17.25 -14.71
N PHE A 187 9.68 18.03 -13.75
CA PHE A 187 9.42 17.56 -12.39
C PHE A 187 8.43 16.38 -12.32
N SER A 188 7.34 16.43 -13.10
CA SER A 188 6.36 15.35 -13.14
C SER A 188 6.96 14.05 -13.68
N TRP A 189 7.88 14.14 -14.66
CA TRP A 189 8.58 12.97 -15.20
C TRP A 189 9.57 12.41 -14.19
N ALA A 190 10.33 13.27 -13.50
CA ALA A 190 11.21 12.85 -12.42
C ALA A 190 10.45 12.10 -11.32
N MET A 191 9.30 12.61 -10.87
CA MET A 191 8.47 11.93 -9.86
C MET A 191 7.90 10.60 -10.36
N THR A 192 7.59 10.49 -11.65
CA THR A 192 7.11 9.24 -12.25
C THR A 192 8.23 8.20 -12.32
N ALA A 193 9.44 8.60 -12.69
CA ALA A 193 10.62 7.73 -12.69
C ALA A 193 10.99 7.27 -11.28
N LEU A 194 11.00 8.18 -10.30
CA LEU A 194 11.22 7.85 -8.89
C LEU A 194 10.16 6.88 -8.37
N GLY A 195 8.88 7.13 -8.67
CA GLY A 195 7.78 6.23 -8.30
C GLY A 195 7.93 4.83 -8.90
N LEU A 196 8.38 4.74 -10.16
CA LEU A 196 8.65 3.48 -10.83
C LEU A 196 9.81 2.72 -10.17
N ILE A 197 10.94 3.40 -9.93
CA ILE A 197 12.11 2.81 -9.25
C ILE A 197 11.73 2.33 -7.84
N ALA A 198 11.04 3.16 -7.06
CA ALA A 198 10.61 2.82 -5.71
C ALA A 198 9.65 1.62 -5.71
N SER A 199 8.75 1.54 -6.68
CA SER A 199 7.80 0.43 -6.81
C SER A 199 8.49 -0.89 -7.19
N ILE A 200 9.42 -0.86 -8.15
CA ILE A 200 10.21 -2.04 -8.53
C ILE A 200 11.06 -2.51 -7.35
N PHE A 201 11.81 -1.59 -6.73
CA PHE A 201 12.65 -1.91 -5.58
C PHE A 201 11.83 -2.53 -4.44
N SER A 202 10.69 -1.93 -4.11
CA SER A 202 9.79 -2.46 -3.08
C SER A 202 9.27 -3.86 -3.43
N LEU A 203 8.86 -4.11 -4.68
CA LEU A 203 8.39 -5.43 -5.10
C LEU A 203 9.49 -6.49 -5.06
N VAL A 204 10.72 -6.14 -5.45
CA VAL A 204 11.89 -7.03 -5.42
C VAL A 204 12.26 -7.37 -3.98
N CYS A 205 12.37 -6.36 -3.10
CA CYS A 205 12.78 -6.58 -1.71
C CYS A 205 11.70 -7.25 -0.87
N LEU A 206 10.41 -6.98 -1.11
CA LEU A 206 9.32 -7.57 -0.33
C LEU A 206 8.97 -9.01 -0.76
N ARG A 207 9.35 -9.41 -1.97
CA ARG A 207 9.02 -10.73 -2.52
C ARG A 207 10.30 -11.57 -2.68
N TYR A 208 10.52 -12.44 -1.70
CA TYR A 208 11.59 -13.46 -1.71
C TYR A 208 11.77 -14.19 -3.05
N TYR A 209 10.69 -14.42 -3.81
CA TYR A 209 10.74 -15.15 -5.08
C TYR A 209 11.34 -14.37 -6.27
N LEU A 210 11.31 -13.03 -6.26
CA LEU A 210 11.90 -12.22 -7.35
C LEU A 210 13.40 -12.02 -7.15
N TRP A 211 13.87 -12.06 -5.91
CA TRP A 211 15.30 -12.02 -5.59
C TRP A 211 16.08 -13.17 -6.27
N TYR A 212 15.52 -14.38 -6.27
CA TYR A 212 16.09 -15.53 -6.98
C TYR A 212 16.13 -15.36 -8.50
N LEU A 213 15.21 -14.61 -9.09
CA LEU A 213 15.22 -14.31 -10.54
C LEU A 213 16.26 -13.26 -10.92
N LEU A 214 16.60 -12.35 -10.00
CA LEU A 214 17.61 -11.30 -10.24
C LEU A 214 19.05 -11.76 -9.98
N TRP A 215 19.24 -12.81 -9.17
CA TRP A 215 20.54 -13.43 -8.90
C TRP A 215 20.76 -14.74 -9.68
N GLY A 216 19.75 -15.23 -10.38
CA GLY A 216 19.82 -16.38 -11.28
C GLY A 216 20.10 -16.03 -12.75
N LEU A 217 20.33 -14.74 -13.04
CA LEU A 217 20.85 -14.19 -14.30
C LEU A 217 22.28 -13.69 -14.07
#